data_AF-A0A1M6N254-F1
#
_entry.id   AF-A0A1M6N254-F1
#
_cell.length_a   1.000
_cell.length_b   1.000
_cell.length_c   1.000
_cell.angle_alpha   90.00
_cell.angle_beta   90.00
_cell.angle_gamma   90.00
#
_symmetry.space_group_name_H-M   'P 1'
#
loop_
_entity.id
_entity.type
_entity.pdbx_description
1 polymer ?
#
loop_
_entity_poly.entity_id
_entity_poly.type
_entity_poly.pdbx_seq_one_letter_code
_entity_poly.pdbx_strand_id
1 'polypeptide(L)'
;MDTWQPSVLDQMLRNEKYMGDALLQKTYTVDFLSKKRVKNQGIVPQYYIEDNHEAIIPRELFYRAQEEKARRAAIYRPSAEKKSKTEKSKYSLKYSLSDIMVCGECGQPYSRQTWSKYGQKSAV
;
A
#
# COMPACT_ATOMS: atom_id res chain seq x y z
N MET A 1 -0.52 14.34 -22.85
CA MET A 1 0.41 13.43 -22.14
C MET A 1 -0.06 13.39 -20.69
N ASP A 2 -1.20 12.76 -20.43
CA ASP A 2 -1.97 13.02 -19.18
C ASP A 2 -2.16 11.78 -18.31
N THR A 3 -1.42 10.71 -18.59
CA THR A 3 -1.54 9.46 -17.83
C THR A 3 -0.57 9.48 -16.66
N TRP A 4 -1.15 9.57 -15.46
CA TRP A 4 -0.40 9.51 -14.21
C TRP A 4 0.09 8.08 -13.94
N GLN A 5 1.35 7.96 -13.51
CA GLN A 5 1.87 6.67 -13.04
C GLN A 5 1.33 6.36 -11.63
N PRO A 6 0.94 5.11 -11.34
CA PRO A 6 0.46 4.72 -10.02
C PRO A 6 1.45 5.03 -8.88
N SER A 7 2.75 4.98 -9.15
CA SER A 7 3.82 5.32 -8.21
C SER A 7 3.75 6.78 -7.75
N VAL A 8 3.39 7.69 -8.65
CA VAL A 8 3.26 9.12 -8.35
C VAL A 8 2.08 9.34 -7.40
N LEU A 9 0.94 8.71 -7.69
CA LEU A 9 -0.24 8.78 -6.82
C LEU A 9 0.05 8.16 -5.44
N ASP A 10 0.78 7.04 -5.39
CA ASP A 10 1.21 6.42 -4.14
C ASP A 10 2.09 7.33 -3.29
N GLN A 11 3.02 8.04 -3.93
CA GLN A 11 3.90 9.00 -3.27
C GLN A 11 3.13 10.21 -2.75
N MET A 12 2.16 10.70 -3.52
CA MET A 12 1.27 11.78 -3.09
C MET A 12 0.48 11.39 -1.85
N LEU A 13 -0.15 10.22 -1.87
CA LEU A 13 -0.94 9.74 -0.73
C LEU A 13 -0.11 9.51 0.55
N ARG A 14 1.20 9.26 0.45
CA ARG A 14 2.10 9.06 1.61
C ARG A 14 2.68 10.34 2.17
N ASN A 15 2.48 11.47 1.49
CA ASN A 15 3.20 12.70 1.82
C ASN A 15 2.54 13.41 3.01
N GLU A 16 3.23 13.40 4.15
CA GLU A 16 2.78 14.07 5.38
C GLU A 16 2.58 15.58 5.21
N LYS A 17 3.21 16.18 4.19
CA LYS A 17 3.04 17.59 3.88
C LYS A 17 1.59 17.97 3.60
N TYR A 18 0.79 17.05 3.07
CA TYR A 18 -0.61 17.35 2.79
C TYR A 18 -1.46 17.54 4.04
N MET A 19 -1.05 16.99 5.19
CA MET A 19 -1.69 17.26 6.48
C MET A 19 -1.02 18.39 7.28
N GLY A 20 -0.05 19.11 6.69
CA GLY A 20 0.65 20.25 7.32
C GLY A 20 2.00 19.90 7.97
N ASP A 21 2.28 18.61 8.17
CA ASP A 21 3.51 18.15 8.84
C ASP A 21 4.72 18.11 7.88
N ALA A 22 5.93 18.04 8.44
CA ALA A 22 7.15 17.90 7.65
C ALA A 22 8.16 16.96 8.31
N LEU A 23 8.58 15.93 7.57
CA LEU A 23 9.75 15.13 7.92
C LEU A 23 10.98 15.62 7.15
N LEU A 24 11.92 16.20 7.88
CA LEU A 24 13.20 16.69 7.35
C LEU A 24 14.23 15.56 7.27
N GLN A 25 15.22 15.75 6.39
CA GLN A 25 16.34 14.81 6.20
C GLN A 25 15.96 13.35 5.87
N LYS A 26 14.89 13.14 5.09
CA LYS A 26 14.53 11.82 4.52
C LYS A 26 15.64 11.18 3.69
N THR A 27 16.57 11.99 3.17
CA THR A 27 17.75 11.56 2.42
C THR A 27 18.96 12.33 2.91
N TYR A 28 20.14 11.72 2.85
CA TYR A 28 21.41 12.37 3.16
C TYR A 28 22.45 12.05 2.08
N THR A 29 23.50 12.86 2.01
CA THR A 29 24.63 12.66 1.09
C THR A 29 25.67 11.77 1.77
N VAL A 30 25.94 10.61 1.18
CA VAL A 30 26.87 9.62 1.75
C VAL A 30 28.32 10.06 1.57
N ASP A 31 28.61 10.58 0.38
CA ASP A 31 29.95 10.97 -0.01
C ASP A 31 29.88 12.36 -0.65
N PHE A 32 30.70 13.27 -0.12
CA PHE A 32 30.79 14.64 -0.56
C PHE A 32 31.35 14.76 -1.98
N LEU A 33 32.20 13.81 -2.40
CA LEU A 33 32.87 13.84 -3.69
C LEU A 33 31.94 13.34 -4.80
N SER A 34 31.30 12.19 -4.61
CA SER A 34 30.33 11.65 -5.57
C SER A 34 28.92 12.26 -5.49
N LYS A 35 28.63 13.07 -4.46
CA LYS A 35 27.31 13.68 -4.19
C LYS A 35 26.16 12.66 -4.18
N LYS A 36 26.46 11.39 -3.88
CA LYS A 36 25.47 10.32 -3.88
C LYS A 36 24.49 10.50 -2.72
N ARG A 37 23.21 10.66 -3.05
CA ARG A 37 22.11 10.77 -2.07
C ARG A 37 21.44 9.43 -1.87
N VAL A 38 21.28 9.03 -0.61
CA VAL A 38 20.56 7.81 -0.25
C VAL A 38 19.45 8.12 0.75
N LYS A 39 18.47 7.22 0.83
CA LYS A 39 17.43 7.30 1.87
C LYS A 39 18.09 7.14 3.24
N ASN A 40 17.71 8.02 4.15
CA ASN A 40 18.22 7.98 5.51
C ASN A 40 17.45 6.91 6.31
N GLN A 41 18.14 5.85 6.71
CA GLN A 41 17.59 4.75 7.52
C GLN A 41 17.96 4.89 9.01
N GLY A 42 18.15 6.13 9.49
CA GLY A 42 18.57 6.44 10.86
C GLY A 42 20.08 6.68 11.02
N ILE A 43 20.79 6.92 9.91
CA ILE A 43 22.24 7.22 9.93
C ILE A 43 22.48 8.65 10.39
N VAL A 44 21.62 9.57 9.97
CA VAL A 44 21.62 10.98 10.39
C VAL A 44 20.31 11.28 11.12
N PRO A 45 20.28 12.14 12.16
CA PRO A 45 19.04 12.50 12.84
C PRO A 45 17.96 12.99 11.87
N GLN A 46 16.74 12.45 12.01
CA GLN A 46 15.56 12.92 11.29
C GLN A 46 14.69 13.75 12.23
N TYR A 47 14.16 14.85 11.73
CA TYR A 47 13.31 15.75 12.51
C TYR A 47 11.91 15.73 11.93
N TYR A 48 10.94 15.36 12.76
CA TYR A 48 9.52 15.45 12.44
C TYR A 48 8.96 16.72 13.09
N ILE A 49 8.34 17.57 12.27
CA ILE A 49 7.74 18.82 12.71
C ILE A 49 6.23 18.73 12.44
N GLU A 50 5.45 18.91 13.49
CA GLU A 50 3.99 19.00 13.42
C GLU A 50 3.57 20.43 13.02
N ASP A 51 2.53 20.54 12.20
CA ASP A 51 1.91 21.82 11.80
C ASP A 51 2.90 22.85 11.23
N ASN A 52 3.86 22.39 10.42
CA ASN A 52 4.89 23.23 9.79
C ASN A 52 4.30 24.25 8.79
N HIS A 53 3.19 23.92 8.13
CA HIS A 53 2.49 24.80 7.19
C HIS A 53 1.00 24.47 7.14
N GLU A 54 0.22 25.37 6.55
CA GLU A 54 -1.22 25.16 6.33
C GLU A 54 -1.46 23.86 5.56
N ALA A 55 -2.27 22.99 6.14
CA ALA A 55 -2.59 21.69 5.58
C ALA A 55 -3.43 21.85 4.31
N ILE A 56 -3.06 21.13 3.25
CA ILE A 56 -3.83 21.10 2.00
C ILE A 56 -5.13 20.31 2.21
N ILE A 57 -5.08 19.24 3.02
CA ILE A 57 -6.24 18.44 3.42
C ILE A 57 -6.27 18.28 4.95
N PRO A 58 -7.47 18.13 5.55
CA PRO A 58 -7.57 17.87 6.98
C PRO A 58 -6.83 16.60 7.39
N ARG A 59 -6.19 16.64 8.56
CA ARG A 59 -5.45 15.51 9.16
C ARG A 59 -6.28 14.23 9.23
N GLU A 60 -7.54 14.35 9.62
CA GLU A 60 -8.49 13.23 9.68
C GLU A 60 -8.67 12.55 8.31
N LEU A 61 -8.79 13.33 7.23
CA LEU A 61 -8.95 12.78 5.89
C LEU A 61 -7.67 12.07 5.41
N PHE A 62 -6.50 12.61 5.74
CA PHE A 62 -5.22 11.97 5.45
C PHE A 62 -5.11 10.62 6.14
N TYR A 63 -5.43 10.54 7.45
CA TYR A 63 -5.35 9.27 8.17
C TYR A 63 -6.34 8.23 7.66
N ARG A 64 -7.59 8.60 7.36
CA ARG A 64 -8.57 7.69 6.71
C ARG A 64 -8.05 7.15 5.38
N ALA A 65 -7.37 7.97 4.59
CA ALA A 65 -6.74 7.51 3.34
C ALA A 65 -5.60 6.50 3.60
N GLN A 66 -4.80 6.69 4.67
CA GLN A 66 -3.78 5.73 5.06
C GLN A 66 -4.37 4.41 5.56
N GLU A 67 -5.46 4.47 6.33
CA GLU A 67 -6.19 3.27 6.78
C GLU A 67 -6.72 2.47 5.59
N GLU A 68 -7.37 3.13 4.63
CA GLU A 68 -7.86 2.48 3.42
C GLU A 68 -6.71 1.88 2.59
N LYS A 69 -5.56 2.56 2.54
CA LYS A 69 -4.36 2.05 1.87
C LYS A 69 -3.78 0.83 2.58
N ALA A 70 -3.73 0.85 3.91
CA ALA A 70 -3.28 -0.27 4.72
C ALA A 70 -4.23 -1.46 4.56
N ARG A 71 -5.55 -1.22 4.55
CA ARG A 71 -6.58 -2.22 4.25
C ARG A 71 -6.33 -2.87 2.89
N ARG A 72 -6.14 -2.06 1.83
CA ARG A 72 -5.81 -2.55 0.47
C ARG A 72 -4.53 -3.37 0.43
N ALA A 73 -3.48 -2.94 1.11
CA ALA A 73 -2.22 -3.68 1.16
C ALA A 73 -2.34 -5.02 1.90
N ALA A 74 -3.16 -5.09 2.95
CA ALA A 74 -3.41 -6.32 3.71
C ALA A 74 -4.13 -7.39 2.88
N ILE A 75 -4.99 -6.98 1.93
CA ILE A 75 -5.74 -7.88 1.06
C ILE A 75 -4.82 -8.59 0.03
N TYR A 76 -3.83 -7.87 -0.51
CA TYR A 76 -2.94 -8.39 -1.57
C TYR A 76 -1.78 -9.24 -1.07
N ARG A 77 -1.61 -9.47 0.25
CA ARG A 77 -0.61 -10.42 0.75
C ARG A 77 -1.19 -11.83 0.69
N PRO A 78 -0.74 -12.70 -0.23
CA PRO A 78 -1.14 -14.10 -0.20
C PRO A 78 -0.41 -14.73 0.99
N SER A 79 -1.17 -15.03 2.05
CA SER A 79 -0.90 -16.14 2.98
C SER A 79 0.58 -16.53 3.18
N ALA A 80 1.39 -15.66 3.77
CA ALA A 80 2.71 -16.09 4.26
C ALA A 80 2.61 -16.58 5.72
N GLU A 81 1.73 -15.99 6.54
CA GLU A 81 1.60 -16.40 7.94
C GLU A 81 0.13 -16.49 8.38
N LYS A 82 -0.31 -17.73 8.58
CA LYS A 82 -1.53 -18.08 9.32
C LYS A 82 -1.43 -17.47 10.73
N LYS A 83 -2.40 -16.64 11.11
CA LYS A 83 -2.98 -16.45 12.48
C LYS A 83 -3.50 -15.01 12.68
N SER A 84 -4.61 -14.64 12.06
CA SER A 84 -5.65 -13.85 12.76
C SER A 84 -6.94 -13.89 11.97
N LYS A 85 -8.07 -14.01 12.68
CA LYS A 85 -9.43 -13.96 12.17
C LYS A 85 -9.82 -12.51 11.82
N THR A 86 -9.05 -11.86 10.97
CA THR A 86 -9.34 -10.47 10.57
C THR A 86 -9.89 -10.49 9.15
N GLU A 87 -11.06 -9.87 9.00
CA GLU A 87 -11.94 -9.91 7.84
C GLU A 87 -11.18 -9.69 6.52
N LYS A 88 -11.15 -10.74 5.68
CA LYS A 88 -10.62 -10.66 4.31
C LYS A 88 -11.59 -9.81 3.48
N SER A 89 -11.32 -8.52 3.37
CA SER A 89 -12.24 -7.56 2.74
C SER A 89 -11.96 -7.39 1.25
N LYS A 90 -12.72 -8.10 0.41
CA LYS A 90 -13.45 -7.57 -0.77
C LYS A 90 -12.78 -6.39 -1.50
N TYR A 91 -11.89 -6.61 -2.48
CA TYR A 91 -11.72 -5.64 -3.59
C TYR A 91 -10.93 -6.16 -4.80
N SER A 92 -11.18 -7.39 -5.25
CA SER A 92 -10.96 -7.72 -6.66
C SER A 92 -12.32 -7.90 -7.34
N LEU A 93 -12.98 -6.78 -7.68
CA LEU A 93 -14.17 -6.77 -8.53
C LEU A 93 -13.87 -7.22 -9.98
N LYS A 94 -12.70 -7.80 -10.25
CA LYS A 94 -12.36 -8.35 -11.57
C LYS A 94 -13.37 -9.42 -11.99
N TYR A 95 -13.90 -10.17 -11.03
CA TYR A 95 -14.96 -11.16 -11.25
C TYR A 95 -16.03 -11.06 -10.16
N SER A 96 -17.29 -11.28 -10.52
CA SER A 96 -18.45 -11.06 -9.64
C SER A 96 -18.46 -11.89 -8.35
N LEU A 97 -17.76 -13.02 -8.32
CA LEU A 97 -17.71 -13.95 -7.18
C LEU A 97 -16.35 -13.98 -6.47
N SER A 98 -15.39 -13.17 -6.91
CA SER A 98 -14.07 -13.09 -6.29
C SER A 98 -14.18 -12.60 -4.85
N ASP A 99 -13.53 -13.32 -3.92
CA ASP A 99 -13.51 -13.03 -2.48
C ASP A 99 -14.88 -13.06 -1.77
N ILE A 100 -15.93 -13.58 -2.41
CA ILE A 100 -17.27 -13.78 -1.81
C ILE A 100 -17.44 -15.22 -1.31
N MET A 101 -16.99 -16.18 -2.10
CA MET A 101 -17.21 -17.61 -1.82
C MET A 101 -16.11 -18.14 -0.90
N VAL A 102 -16.52 -18.72 0.24
CA VAL A 102 -15.62 -19.36 1.22
C VAL A 102 -16.09 -20.79 1.47
N CYS A 103 -15.15 -21.74 1.56
CA CYS A 103 -15.46 -23.13 1.89
C CYS A 103 -15.89 -23.27 3.35
N GLY A 104 -17.06 -23.87 3.59
CA GLY A 104 -17.59 -24.08 4.95
C GLY A 104 -16.79 -25.09 5.80
N GLU A 105 -16.04 -25.98 5.17
CA GLU A 105 -15.25 -27.01 5.87
C GLU A 105 -13.84 -26.52 6.23
N CYS A 106 -13.14 -25.87 5.31
CA CYS A 106 -11.74 -25.46 5.50
C CYS A 106 -11.53 -23.95 5.67
N GLY A 107 -12.57 -23.13 5.50
CA GLY A 107 -12.53 -21.67 5.65
C GLY A 107 -11.67 -20.95 4.60
N GLN A 108 -11.19 -21.66 3.57
CA GLN A 108 -10.41 -21.05 2.49
C GLN A 108 -11.35 -20.40 1.44
N PRO A 109 -10.98 -19.24 0.90
CA PRO A 109 -11.73 -18.63 -0.20
C PRO A 109 -11.60 -19.48 -1.48
N TYR A 110 -12.66 -19.51 -2.28
CA TYR A 110 -12.60 -20.15 -3.60
C TYR A 110 -11.85 -19.25 -4.59
N SER A 111 -10.98 -19.87 -5.41
CA SER A 111 -10.30 -19.20 -6.52
C SER A 111 -10.88 -19.65 -7.86
N ARG A 112 -11.00 -18.71 -8.80
CA ARG A 112 -11.49 -19.01 -10.14
C ARG A 112 -10.49 -19.93 -10.85
N GLN A 113 -10.98 -21.02 -11.43
CA GLN A 113 -10.18 -21.91 -12.27
C GLN A 113 -10.48 -21.63 -13.73
N THR A 114 -9.45 -21.48 -14.55
CA THR A 114 -9.57 -21.49 -16.01
C THR A 114 -8.99 -22.77 -16.58
N TRP A 115 -9.64 -23.28 -17.62
CA TRP A 115 -9.18 -24.45 -18.36
C TRP A 115 -8.59 -23.99 -19.69
N SER A 116 -7.40 -24.49 -20.02
CA SER A 116 -6.86 -24.34 -21.37
C SER A 116 -7.52 -25.35 -22.32
N LYS A 117 -7.43 -25.11 -23.62
CA LYS A 117 -7.89 -26.05 -24.67
C LYS A 117 -7.27 -27.45 -24.52
N TYR A 118 -6.12 -27.55 -23.87
CA TYR A 118 -5.39 -28.79 -23.63
C TYR A 118 -5.68 -29.42 -22.26
N GLY A 119 -6.73 -28.96 -21.55
CA GLY A 119 -7.16 -29.52 -20.27
C GLY A 119 -6.28 -29.15 -19.07
N GLN A 120 -5.29 -28.25 -19.25
CA GLN A 120 -4.50 -27.76 -18.13
C GLN A 120 -5.30 -26.75 -17.31
N LYS A 121 -5.33 -26.93 -15.99
CA LYS A 121 -6.01 -26.03 -15.06
C LYS A 121 -5.04 -24.97 -14.55
N SER A 122 -5.48 -23.72 -14.51
CA SER A 122 -4.78 -22.63 -13.84
C SER A 122 -5.72 -21.86 -12.93
N ALA A 123 -5.23 -21.54 -11.73
CA ALA A 123 -5.90 -20.60 -10.82
C ALA A 123 -5.68 -19.16 -11.32
N VAL A 124 -6.75 -18.37 -11.31
CA VAL A 124 -6.75 -16.94 -11.67
C VAL A 124 -6.90 -16.07 -10.44
#